data_AF-A0A4C1VX91-F1
#
_entry.id   AF-A0A4C1VX91-F1
#
_cell.length_a   1.000
_cell.length_b   1.000
_cell.length_c   1.000
_cell.angle_alpha   90.00
_cell.angle_beta   90.00
_cell.angle_gamma   90.00
#
_symmetry.space_group_name_H-M   'P 1'
#
loop_
_entity.id
_entity.type
_entity.pdbx_description
1 polymer ?
#
loop_
_entity_poly.entity_id
_entity_poly.type
_entity_poly.pdbx_seq_one_letter_code
_entity_poly.pdbx_strand_id
1 'polypeptide(L)'
;MTCLCKQYELQVDLVILSEPYKHLAGQPWETDVTTKAVIWACGNLPFQSAVNNGSAGFVAASVDGIRYYSCYAPPSLSIAEFTDFWID
;
A
#
# COMPACT_ATOMS: atom_id res chain seq x y z
N MET A 1 12.15 6.85 7.10
CA MET A 1 12.95 6.24 8.18
C MET A 1 12.07 5.83 9.36
N THR A 2 11.14 6.68 9.81
CA THR A 2 10.29 6.44 10.99
C THR A 2 9.46 5.14 10.93
N CYS A 3 8.78 4.85 9.81
CA CYS A 3 7.97 3.63 9.70
C CYS A 3 8.83 2.36 9.78
N LEU A 4 10.02 2.36 9.16
CA LEU A 4 10.97 1.23 9.23
C LEU A 4 11.44 0.98 10.67
N CYS A 5 11.77 2.02 11.44
CA CYS A 5 12.17 1.85 12.83
C CYS A 5 11.00 1.30 13.68
N LYS A 6 9.80 1.85 13.50
CA LYS A 6 8.59 1.39 14.22
C LYS A 6 8.23 -0.04 13.89
N GLN A 7 8.40 -0.45 12.64
CA GLN A 7 8.22 -1.81 12.19
C GLN A 7 9.05 -2.80 13.03
N TYR A 8 10.34 -2.52 13.22
CA TYR A 8 11.21 -3.38 14.03
C TYR A 8 10.88 -3.34 15.53
N GLU A 9 10.55 -2.17 16.07
CA GLU A 9 10.20 -2.01 17.49
C GLU A 9 8.94 -2.77 17.87
N LEU A 10 7.93 -2.74 17.00
CA LEU A 10 6.59 -3.25 17.28
C LEU A 10 6.32 -4.64 16.71
N GLN A 11 7.26 -5.20 15.93
CA GLN A 11 7.12 -6.50 15.25
C GLN A 11 5.82 -6.59 14.44
N VAL A 12 5.52 -5.57 13.63
CA VAL A 12 4.26 -5.51 12.88
C VAL A 12 4.30 -6.50 11.69
N ASP A 13 3.23 -7.23 11.44
CA ASP A 13 3.25 -8.20 10.32
C ASP A 13 3.00 -7.55 8.95
N LEU A 14 2.17 -6.50 8.93
CA LEU A 14 1.73 -5.81 7.73
C LEU A 14 1.65 -4.30 7.96
N VAL A 15 2.17 -3.51 7.03
CA VAL A 15 2.10 -2.06 7.06
C VAL A 15 1.40 -1.56 5.79
N ILE A 16 0.43 -0.66 5.97
CA ILE A 16 -0.25 0.06 4.88
C ILE A 16 0.27 1.50 4.90
N LEU A 17 0.83 1.96 3.77
CA LEU A 17 1.48 3.26 3.66
C LEU A 17 0.88 4.11 2.55
N SER A 18 0.79 5.41 2.81
CA SER A 18 0.52 6.46 1.84
C SER A 18 1.77 7.34 1.64
N GLU A 19 2.09 7.64 0.39
CA GLU A 19 3.23 8.47 -0.04
C GLU A 19 4.56 8.12 0.65
N PRO A 20 5.05 6.89 0.51
CA PRO A 20 6.35 6.51 1.07
C PRO A 20 7.47 7.38 0.46
N TYR A 21 8.25 8.03 1.33
CA TYR A 21 9.34 8.92 0.90
C TYR A 21 10.43 8.22 0.07
N LYS A 22 10.68 6.93 0.32
CA LYS A 22 11.68 6.12 -0.39
C LYS A 22 11.18 4.71 -0.57
N HIS A 23 11.43 4.15 -1.74
CA HIS A 23 11.29 2.72 -1.99
C HIS A 23 12.53 2.00 -1.46
N LEU A 24 12.36 1.14 -0.45
CA LEU A 24 13.45 0.29 0.03
C LEU A 24 13.53 -0.92 -0.90
N ALA A 25 14.68 -1.15 -1.50
CA ALA A 25 14.88 -2.30 -2.38
C ALA A 25 14.87 -3.62 -1.58
N GLY A 26 14.27 -4.66 -2.16
CA GLY A 26 14.44 -6.04 -1.69
C GLY A 26 13.46 -6.54 -0.62
N GLN A 27 12.39 -5.80 -0.31
CA GLN A 27 11.32 -6.26 0.58
C GLN A 27 10.02 -6.51 -0.19
N PRO A 28 9.15 -7.43 0.26
CA PRO A 28 7.92 -7.73 -0.45
C PRO A 28 6.94 -6.57 -0.25
N TRP A 29 6.89 -5.69 -1.24
CA TRP A 29 6.02 -4.53 -1.32
C TRP A 29 5.09 -4.72 -2.50
N GLU A 30 3.80 -4.53 -2.28
CA GLU A 30 2.84 -4.33 -3.35
C GLU A 30 2.52 -2.85 -3.41
N THR A 31 2.55 -2.30 -4.62
CA THR A 31 2.42 -0.87 -4.84
C THR A 31 1.51 -0.58 -6.02
N ASP A 32 0.82 0.55 -5.98
CA ASP A 32 0.14 1.11 -7.15
C ASP A 32 1.16 1.62 -8.19
N VAL A 33 0.67 2.03 -9.36
CA VAL A 33 1.50 2.53 -10.47
C VAL A 33 2.25 3.82 -10.15
N THR A 34 1.78 4.62 -9.18
CA THR A 34 2.41 5.88 -8.78
C THR A 34 3.35 5.74 -7.59
N THR A 35 3.43 4.56 -6.98
CA THR A 35 4.20 4.30 -5.75
C THR A 35 3.73 5.06 -4.52
N LYS A 36 2.49 5.56 -4.54
CA LYS A 36 1.90 6.35 -3.46
C LYS A 36 0.99 5.55 -2.54
N ALA A 37 0.48 4.41 -2.97
CA ALA A 37 -0.25 3.47 -2.13
C ALA A 37 0.54 2.16 -2.06
N VAL A 38 0.93 1.76 -0.85
CA VAL A 38 1.75 0.57 -0.62
C VAL A 38 1.15 -0.32 0.45
N ILE A 39 1.25 -1.63 0.23
CA ILE A 39 1.10 -2.67 1.24
C ILE A 39 2.47 -3.34 1.38
N TRP A 40 3.01 -3.33 2.59
CA TRP A 40 4.31 -3.92 2.89
C TRP A 40 4.13 -5.07 3.88
N ALA A 41 4.46 -6.28 3.45
CA ALA A 41 4.58 -7.43 4.32
C ALA A 41 5.97 -7.42 4.97
N CYS A 42 6.02 -7.20 6.28
CA CYS A 42 7.28 -6.97 6.98
C CYS A 42 7.83 -8.21 7.67
N GLY A 43 6.98 -9.22 7.89
CA GLY A 43 7.33 -10.51 8.48
C GLY A 43 7.51 -11.61 7.44
N ASN A 44 7.34 -12.86 7.88
CA ASN A 44 7.42 -14.05 7.02
C ASN A 44 6.09 -14.40 6.34
N LEU A 45 5.19 -13.42 6.19
CA LEU A 45 3.90 -13.63 5.54
C LEU A 45 4.02 -13.29 4.05
N PRO A 46 4.02 -14.28 3.14
CA PRO A 46 4.06 -14.00 1.72
C PRO A 46 2.72 -13.43 1.24
N PHE A 47 2.78 -12.55 0.24
CA PHE A 47 1.58 -12.21 -0.50
C PHE A 47 1.07 -13.45 -1.24
N GLN A 48 -0.21 -13.75 -1.04
CA GLN A 48 -0.89 -14.85 -1.73
C GLN A 48 -1.38 -14.41 -3.10
N SER A 49 -1.79 -13.14 -3.21
CA SER A 49 -2.16 -12.49 -4.46
C SER A 49 -2.04 -10.98 -4.31
N ALA A 50 -1.77 -10.31 -5.41
CA ALA A 50 -1.81 -8.86 -5.53
C ALA A 50 -2.70 -8.45 -6.69
N VAL A 51 -3.45 -7.38 -6.51
CA VAL A 51 -4.17 -6.68 -7.57
C VAL A 51 -3.62 -5.26 -7.61
N ASN A 52 -2.86 -5.02 -8.66
CA ASN A 52 -2.61 -3.69 -9.19
C ASN A 52 -3.29 -3.67 -10.56
N ASN A 53 -4.47 -3.06 -10.61
CA ASN A 53 -5.29 -2.93 -11.81
C ASN A 53 -4.79 -1.80 -12.75
N GLY A 54 -3.62 -1.21 -12.47
CA GLY A 54 -3.11 -0.05 -13.18
C GLY A 54 -3.67 1.29 -12.68
N SER A 55 -4.60 1.28 -11.72
CA SER A 55 -5.17 2.51 -11.16
C SER A 55 -4.15 3.22 -10.26
N ALA A 56 -4.02 4.53 -10.46
CA ALA A 56 -3.21 5.38 -9.60
C ALA A 56 -3.85 5.48 -8.20
N GLY A 57 -3.03 5.34 -7.17
CA GLY A 57 -3.45 5.48 -5.77
C GLY A 57 -4.15 4.25 -5.20
N PHE A 58 -4.20 3.11 -5.88
CA PHE A 58 -4.86 1.90 -5.38
C PHE A 58 -4.00 0.65 -5.51
N VAL A 59 -3.92 -0.13 -4.44
CA VAL A 59 -3.38 -1.49 -4.47
C VAL A 59 -4.11 -2.38 -3.48
N ALA A 60 -4.34 -3.63 -3.86
CA ALA A 60 -4.93 -4.63 -2.98
C ALA A 60 -4.06 -5.88 -2.93
N ALA A 61 -3.90 -6.48 -1.76
CA ALA A 61 -3.12 -7.69 -1.59
C ALA A 61 -3.79 -8.64 -0.59
N SER A 62 -3.67 -9.94 -0.83
CA SER A 62 -4.14 -10.96 0.09
C SER A 62 -2.97 -11.51 0.89
N VAL A 63 -3.10 -11.51 2.22
CA VAL A 63 -2.12 -12.04 3.17
C VAL A 63 -2.88 -12.86 4.19
N ASP A 64 -2.45 -14.12 4.38
CA ASP A 64 -3.07 -15.08 5.30
C ASP A 64 -4.62 -15.22 5.14
N GLY A 65 -5.09 -15.23 3.89
CA GLY A 65 -6.52 -15.36 3.56
C GLY A 65 -7.33 -14.07 3.77
N ILE A 66 -6.72 -12.99 4.26
CA ILE A 66 -7.36 -11.69 4.45
C ILE A 66 -6.95 -10.76 3.31
N ARG A 67 -7.93 -10.04 2.75
CA ARG A 67 -7.69 -9.06 1.70
C ARG A 67 -7.55 -7.66 2.27
N TYR A 68 -6.41 -7.03 1.98
CA TYR A 68 -6.06 -5.68 2.38
C TYR A 68 -6.09 -4.75 1.18
N TYR A 69 -6.45 -3.50 1.45
CA TYR A 69 -6.54 -2.43 0.46
C TYR A 69 -5.76 -1.23 0.97
N SER A 70 -4.93 -0.66 0.11
CA SER A 70 -4.25 0.61 0.35
C SER A 70 -4.74 1.59 -0.71
N CYS A 71 -5.31 2.70 -0.24
CA CYS A 71 -5.83 3.76 -1.10
C CYS A 71 -5.15 5.08 -0.73
N TYR A 72 -4.67 5.80 -1.73
CA TYR A 72 -4.17 7.15 -1.61
C TYR A 72 -4.86 8.04 -2.63
N ALA A 73 -5.74 8.90 -2.15
CA ALA A 73 -6.34 9.97 -2.93
C ALA A 73 -5.53 11.27 -2.72
N PRO A 74 -4.82 11.78 -3.75
CA PRO A 74 -4.07 13.02 -3.63
C PRO A 74 -4.95 14.20 -3.21
N PRO A 75 -4.46 15.11 -2.34
CA PRO A 75 -5.22 16.32 -1.96
C PRO A 75 -5.41 17.29 -3.12
N SER A 76 -4.70 17.08 -4.25
CA SER A 76 -4.86 17.84 -5.48
C SER A 76 -6.03 17.38 -6.34
N LEU A 77 -6.71 16.27 -6.00
CA LEU A 77 -7.90 15.84 -6.74
C LEU A 77 -9.03 16.86 -6.58
N SER A 78 -9.75 17.12 -7.66
CA SER A 78 -11.04 17.79 -7.59
C SER A 78 -12.06 16.92 -6.85
N ILE A 79 -13.16 17.52 -6.40
CA ILE A 79 -14.24 16.78 -5.73
C ILE A 79 -14.85 15.69 -6.61
N ALA A 80 -14.91 15.91 -7.93
CA ALA A 80 -15.40 14.94 -8.90
C ALA A 80 -14.44 13.74 -9.00
N GLU A 81 -13.15 14.00 -9.25
CA GLU A 81 -12.12 12.95 -9.35
C GLU A 81 -11.98 12.17 -8.04
N PHE A 82 -12.10 12.84 -6.89
CA PHE A 82 -12.11 12.17 -5.59
C PHE A 82 -13.32 11.24 -5.47
N THR A 83 -14.51 11.69 -5.87
CA THR A 83 -15.74 10.88 -5.78
C THR A 83 -15.65 9.66 -6.70
N ASP A 84 -15.18 9.83 -7.94
CA ASP A 84 -15.00 8.74 -8.90
C ASP A 84 -14.02 7.69 -8.37
N PHE A 85 -12.90 8.12 -7.75
CA PHE A 85 -11.91 7.22 -7.15
C PHE A 85 -12.46 6.27 -6.07
N TRP A 86 -13.56 6.62 -5.38
CA TRP A 86 -14.17 5.78 -4.34
C TRP A 86 -15.28 4.86 -4.85
N ILE A 87 -15.82 5.15 -6.03
CA ILE A 87 -16.99 4.44 -6.57
C ILE A 87 -16.57 3.31 -7.52
N ASP A 88 -15.38 3.40 -8.12
CA ASP A 88 -14.75 2.34 -8.92
C ASP A 88 -14.12 1.22 -8.07
#